data_AF-A0A7C4NVL1-F1
#
_entry.id   AF-A0A7C4NVL1-F1
#
_cell.length_a   1.000
_cell.length_b   1.000
_cell.length_c   1.000
_cell.angle_alpha   90.00
_cell.angle_beta   90.00
_cell.angle_gamma   90.00
#
_symmetry.space_group_name_H-M   'P 1'
#
loop_
_entity.id
_entity.type
_entity.pdbx_description
1 polymer ?
#
loop_
_entity_poly.entity_id
_entity_poly.type
_entity_poly.pdbx_seq_one_letter_code
_entity_poly.pdbx_strand_id
1 'polypeptide(L)'
;MKTRYYKGSVECLNLSIRRRGFSHERDLVIKLWKKGFAVIRAPASGSKAKRMVYPDVVAIRNGITIVFEVKSSSRARDIYIDSKQIHKLIEFAKRAGGFSYIAIKLIGTGEWRFVSTDMLVKTASGRFKVSREAIEKGLDLKELVSITGKFKKLDEFLNR
;
A
#
# COMPACT_ATOMS: atom_id res chain seq x y z
N MET A 1 -19.79 -24.71 28.16
CA MET A 1 -18.42 -25.18 27.81
C MET A 1 -17.94 -24.85 26.38
N LYS A 2 -18.80 -24.55 25.38
CA LYS A 2 -18.39 -24.30 23.97
C LYS A 2 -17.89 -22.87 23.64
N THR A 3 -18.12 -21.87 24.50
CA THR A 3 -17.81 -20.45 24.22
C THR A 3 -16.33 -20.06 24.40
N ARG A 4 -15.59 -20.75 25.28
CA ARG A 4 -14.16 -20.46 25.54
C ARG A 4 -13.25 -20.91 24.39
N TYR A 5 -13.55 -22.06 23.78
CA TYR A 5 -12.80 -22.60 22.63
C TYR A 5 -12.92 -21.73 21.37
N TYR A 6 -14.12 -21.18 21.10
CA TYR A 6 -14.34 -20.28 19.96
C TYR A 6 -13.60 -18.95 20.10
N LYS A 7 -13.44 -18.43 21.32
CA LYS A 7 -12.73 -17.16 21.55
C LYS A 7 -11.23 -17.30 21.30
N GLY A 8 -10.63 -18.41 21.75
CA GLY A 8 -9.20 -18.71 21.55
C GLY A 8 -8.84 -19.01 20.09
N SER A 9 -9.71 -19.68 19.33
CA SER A 9 -9.47 -19.97 17.92
C SER A 9 -9.51 -18.71 17.03
N VAL A 10 -10.44 -17.79 17.30
CA VAL A 10 -10.54 -16.49 16.59
C VAL A 10 -9.34 -15.59 16.88
N GLU A 11 -8.83 -15.59 18.13
CA GLU A 11 -7.65 -14.81 18.51
C GLU A 11 -6.36 -15.33 17.85
N CYS A 12 -6.16 -16.65 17.82
CA CYS A 12 -5.06 -17.29 17.10
C CYS A 12 -5.13 -17.03 15.58
N LEU A 13 -6.33 -17.10 14.99
CA LEU A 13 -6.53 -16.79 13.57
C LEU A 13 -6.12 -15.33 13.29
N ASN A 14 -6.55 -14.38 14.12
CA ASN A 14 -6.19 -12.96 14.00
C ASN A 14 -4.68 -12.70 14.16
N LEU A 15 -4.00 -13.41 15.07
CA LEU A 15 -2.55 -13.36 15.22
C LEU A 15 -1.84 -13.90 13.97
N SER A 16 -2.33 -15.00 13.38
CA SER A 16 -1.79 -15.56 12.13
C SER A 16 -1.97 -14.62 10.93
N ILE A 17 -3.11 -13.92 10.87
CA ILE A 17 -3.41 -12.94 9.82
C ILE A 17 -2.52 -11.71 9.98
N ARG A 18 -2.34 -11.21 11.21
CA ARG A 18 -1.41 -10.11 11.50
C ARG A 18 0.04 -10.46 11.13
N ARG A 19 0.50 -11.66 11.47
CA ARG A 19 1.85 -12.14 11.07
C ARG A 19 2.00 -12.18 9.54
N ARG A 20 0.98 -12.65 8.82
CA ARG A 20 0.98 -12.64 7.34
C ARG A 20 0.97 -11.22 6.75
N GLY A 21 0.16 -10.31 7.29
CA GLY A 21 0.16 -8.91 6.89
C GLY A 21 1.54 -8.25 7.08
N PHE A 22 2.14 -8.46 8.25
CA PHE A 22 3.49 -7.98 8.56
C PHE A 22 4.55 -8.56 7.61
N SER A 23 4.43 -9.84 7.25
CA SER A 23 5.30 -10.49 6.27
C SER A 23 5.18 -9.84 4.88
N HIS A 24 3.96 -9.47 4.45
CA HIS A 24 3.73 -8.82 3.16
C HIS A 24 4.24 -7.37 3.13
N GLU A 25 4.02 -6.59 4.18
CA GLU A 25 4.60 -5.25 4.29
C GLU A 25 6.14 -5.32 4.23
N ARG A 26 6.74 -6.27 4.96
CA ARG A 26 8.20 -6.48 4.93
C ARG A 26 8.70 -6.90 3.55
N ASP A 27 7.99 -7.77 2.84
CA ASP A 27 8.32 -8.15 1.45
C ASP A 27 8.32 -6.92 0.53
N LEU A 28 7.31 -6.05 0.63
CA LEU A 28 7.25 -4.81 -0.14
C LEU A 28 8.45 -3.89 0.18
N VAL A 29 8.75 -3.69 1.46
CA VAL A 29 9.88 -2.87 1.91
C VAL A 29 11.20 -3.38 1.33
N ILE A 30 11.45 -4.69 1.40
CA ILE A 30 12.66 -5.30 0.84
C ILE A 30 12.74 -5.10 -0.68
N LYS A 31 11.62 -5.30 -1.39
CA LYS A 31 11.55 -5.13 -2.85
C LYS A 31 11.83 -3.69 -3.27
N LEU A 32 11.23 -2.71 -2.59
CA LEU A 32 11.45 -1.28 -2.84
C LEU A 32 12.89 -0.88 -2.52
N TRP A 33 13.43 -1.32 -1.37
CA TRP A 33 14.81 -1.06 -0.97
C TRP A 33 15.81 -1.56 -2.01
N LYS A 34 15.64 -2.80 -2.50
CA LYS A 34 16.46 -3.38 -3.58
C LYS A 34 16.37 -2.60 -4.90
N LYS A 35 15.37 -1.75 -5.09
CA LYS A 35 15.20 -0.87 -6.25
C LYS A 35 15.71 0.56 -6.02
N GLY A 36 16.37 0.80 -4.89
CA GLY A 36 17.02 2.08 -4.58
C GLY A 36 16.09 3.12 -3.95
N PHE A 37 14.97 2.69 -3.35
CA PHE A 37 14.16 3.56 -2.50
C PHE A 37 14.73 3.59 -1.08
N ALA A 38 14.69 4.75 -0.44
CA ALA A 38 14.70 4.85 1.02
C ALA A 38 13.29 4.53 1.52
N VAL A 39 13.15 3.54 2.41
CA VAL A 39 11.83 3.01 2.80
C VAL A 39 11.70 2.94 4.31
N ILE A 40 10.57 3.40 4.83
CA ILE A 40 10.16 3.21 6.22
C ILE A 40 8.77 2.57 6.28
N ARG A 41 8.53 1.81 7.35
CA ARG A 41 7.24 1.21 7.64
C ARG A 41 6.65 1.87 8.88
N ALA A 42 5.34 2.07 8.92
CA ALA A 42 4.71 2.59 10.11
C ALA A 42 4.98 1.71 11.34
N PRO A 43 5.07 2.31 12.53
CA PRO A 43 5.23 1.55 13.76
C PRO A 43 4.04 0.61 13.96
N ALA A 44 4.31 -0.57 14.53
CA ALA A 44 3.26 -1.54 14.83
C ALA A 44 2.20 -0.90 15.76
N SER A 45 0.93 -1.19 15.48
CA SER A 45 -0.21 -0.50 16.12
C SER A 45 -0.23 -0.69 17.64
N GLY A 46 0.14 0.35 18.40
CA GLY A 46 -0.24 0.54 19.80
C GLY A 46 -1.58 1.27 19.93
N SER A 47 -2.20 1.28 21.11
CA SER A 47 -3.47 1.98 21.38
C SER A 47 -3.44 3.47 21.00
N LYS A 48 -2.25 4.11 21.05
CA LYS A 48 -2.02 5.50 20.62
C LYS A 48 -1.89 5.67 19.09
N ALA A 49 -1.48 4.63 18.35
CA ALA A 49 -1.25 4.69 16.90
C ALA A 49 -2.56 4.86 16.10
N LYS A 50 -3.72 4.44 16.63
CA LYS A 50 -5.03 4.63 15.97
C LYS A 50 -5.39 6.11 15.73
N ARG A 51 -4.86 7.02 16.55
CA ARG A 51 -5.11 8.46 16.46
C ARG A 51 -4.20 9.16 15.45
N MET A 52 -3.12 8.51 15.02
CA MET A 52 -2.17 9.10 14.09
C MET A 52 -2.56 8.83 12.63
N VAL A 53 -2.06 9.71 11.75
CA VAL A 53 -2.21 9.65 10.29
C VAL A 53 -0.92 9.03 9.76
N TYR A 54 -0.87 7.69 9.69
CA TYR A 54 0.28 6.99 9.13
C TYR A 54 -0.16 6.08 7.99
N PRO A 55 0.53 6.12 6.83
CA PRO A 55 0.44 5.06 5.83
C PRO A 55 1.16 3.80 6.34
N ASP A 56 0.90 2.65 5.74
CA ASP A 56 1.61 1.42 6.12
C ASP A 56 3.10 1.50 5.75
N VAL A 57 3.41 2.02 4.56
CA VAL A 57 4.79 2.19 4.05
C VAL A 57 4.96 3.57 3.42
N VAL A 58 6.11 4.19 3.65
CA VAL A 58 6.58 5.37 2.93
C VAL A 58 7.86 4.99 2.20
N ALA A 59 7.95 5.33 0.92
CA ALA A 59 9.12 5.12 0.10
C ALA A 59 9.50 6.42 -0.62
N ILE A 60 10.78 6.74 -0.64
CA ILE A 60 11.32 7.96 -1.23
C ILE A 60 12.44 7.59 -2.17
N ARG A 61 12.41 8.10 -3.40
CA ARG A 61 13.47 7.90 -4.38
C ARG A 61 13.57 9.13 -5.28
N ASN A 62 14.78 9.65 -5.45
CA ASN A 62 15.04 10.82 -6.31
C ASN A 62 14.18 12.05 -5.97
N GLY A 63 13.86 12.27 -4.70
CA GLY A 63 12.99 13.38 -4.25
C GLY A 63 11.49 13.11 -4.43
N ILE A 64 11.10 11.99 -5.04
CA ILE A 64 9.70 11.58 -5.18
C ILE A 64 9.31 10.73 -3.97
N THR A 65 8.30 11.19 -3.24
CA THR A 65 7.70 10.46 -2.12
C THR A 65 6.48 9.70 -2.58
N ILE A 66 6.42 8.41 -2.25
CA ILE A 66 5.25 7.55 -2.45
C ILE A 66 4.85 6.93 -1.13
N VAL A 67 3.56 6.97 -0.82
CA VAL A 67 2.99 6.35 0.37
C VAL A 67 1.99 5.26 0.02
N PHE A 68 2.00 4.19 0.79
CA PHE A 68 1.22 2.99 0.51
C PHE A 68 0.33 2.60 1.68
N GLU A 69 -0.92 2.26 1.37
CA GLU A 69 -1.71 1.32 2.16
C GLU A 69 -1.52 -0.07 1.57
N VAL A 70 -1.14 -1.05 2.38
CA VAL A 70 -0.82 -2.41 1.94
C VAL A 70 -2.03 -3.33 2.13
N LYS A 71 -2.35 -4.08 1.08
CA LYS A 71 -3.35 -5.15 1.10
C LYS A 71 -2.80 -6.40 0.45
N SER A 72 -3.42 -7.53 0.75
CA SER A 72 -3.18 -8.77 0.02
C SER A 72 -4.50 -9.41 -0.38
N SER A 73 -4.50 -10.10 -1.51
CA SER A 73 -5.63 -10.87 -2.00
C SER A 73 -5.11 -12.14 -2.69
N SER A 74 -5.88 -13.23 -2.62
CA SER A 74 -5.51 -14.47 -3.32
C SER A 74 -5.48 -14.30 -4.83
N ARG A 75 -6.34 -13.42 -5.37
CA ARG A 75 -6.47 -13.10 -6.80
C ARG A 75 -6.95 -11.66 -7.00
N ALA A 76 -6.90 -11.17 -8.24
CA ALA A 76 -7.48 -9.88 -8.61
C ALA A 76 -9.01 -9.93 -8.45
N ARG A 77 -9.54 -9.18 -7.49
CA ARG A 77 -10.96 -9.04 -7.17
C ARG A 77 -11.18 -7.69 -6.51
N ASP A 78 -12.43 -7.24 -6.46
CA ASP A 78 -12.78 -5.99 -5.77
C ASP A 78 -12.34 -6.03 -4.29
N ILE A 79 -11.65 -4.97 -3.87
CA ILE A 79 -11.21 -4.76 -2.48
C ILE A 79 -11.88 -3.49 -1.95
N TYR A 80 -12.46 -3.58 -0.76
CA TYR A 80 -13.13 -2.46 -0.11
C TYR A 80 -12.32 -1.97 1.08
N ILE A 81 -11.96 -0.69 1.08
CA ILE A 81 -11.15 -0.04 2.11
C ILE A 81 -11.98 1.01 2.84
N ASP A 82 -11.74 1.14 4.14
CA ASP A 82 -12.42 2.14 4.96
C ASP A 82 -12.05 3.57 4.51
N SER A 83 -13.02 4.47 4.45
CA SER A 83 -12.78 5.84 4.00
C SER A 83 -11.84 6.62 4.90
N LYS A 84 -11.83 6.36 6.21
CA LYS A 84 -10.87 7.02 7.12
C LYS A 84 -9.44 6.62 6.79
N GLN A 85 -9.21 5.37 6.38
CA GLN A 85 -7.87 4.92 5.98
C GLN A 85 -7.42 5.62 4.69
N ILE A 86 -8.29 5.65 3.67
CA ILE A 86 -7.98 6.32 2.41
C ILE A 86 -7.74 7.82 2.58
N HIS A 87 -8.59 8.51 3.35
CA HIS A 87 -8.40 9.94 3.60
C HIS A 87 -7.12 10.22 4.37
N LYS A 88 -6.74 9.38 5.35
CA LYS A 88 -5.45 9.49 6.04
C LYS A 88 -4.26 9.33 5.09
N LEU A 89 -4.33 8.37 4.19
CA LEU A 89 -3.29 8.11 3.19
C LEU A 89 -3.12 9.31 2.24
N ILE A 90 -4.23 9.80 1.68
CA ILE A 90 -4.24 10.95 0.77
C ILE A 90 -3.73 12.21 1.48
N GLU A 91 -4.18 12.48 2.70
CA GLU A 91 -3.73 13.64 3.48
C GLU A 91 -2.23 13.58 3.79
N PHE A 92 -1.69 12.40 4.11
CA PHE A 92 -0.26 12.23 4.31
C PHE A 92 0.51 12.50 3.00
N ALA A 93 0.06 11.92 1.87
CA ALA A 93 0.68 12.14 0.56
C ALA A 93 0.69 13.63 0.20
N LYS A 94 -0.45 14.31 0.38
CA LYS A 94 -0.61 15.75 0.12
C LYS A 94 0.40 16.58 0.94
N ARG A 95 0.52 16.30 2.24
CA ARG A 95 1.48 17.01 3.12
C ARG A 95 2.93 16.74 2.74
N ALA A 96 3.23 15.54 2.27
CA ALA A 96 4.56 15.15 1.83
C ALA A 96 4.91 15.61 0.40
N GLY A 97 3.97 16.23 -0.33
CA GLY A 97 4.12 16.55 -1.75
C GLY A 97 4.34 15.30 -2.61
N GLY A 98 3.75 14.17 -2.23
CA GLY A 98 3.96 12.86 -2.82
C GLY A 98 2.70 12.22 -3.38
N PHE A 99 2.84 10.96 -3.80
CA PHE A 99 1.75 10.17 -4.39
C PHE A 99 1.25 9.09 -3.42
N SER A 100 -0.04 8.79 -3.45
CA SER A 100 -0.65 7.72 -2.66
C SER A 100 -1.12 6.55 -3.52
N TYR A 101 -0.75 5.35 -3.12
CA TYR A 101 -1.13 4.11 -3.79
C TYR A 101 -1.65 3.06 -2.82
N ILE A 102 -2.54 2.20 -3.32
CA ILE A 102 -2.86 0.93 -2.67
C ILE A 102 -1.92 -0.13 -3.25
N ALA A 103 -1.03 -0.67 -2.41
CA ALA A 103 -0.11 -1.74 -2.78
C ALA A 103 -0.77 -3.09 -2.48
N ILE A 104 -1.10 -3.84 -3.53
CA ILE A 104 -1.85 -5.09 -3.44
C ILE A 104 -0.94 -6.25 -3.84
N LYS A 105 -0.67 -7.15 -2.87
CA LYS A 105 -0.02 -8.42 -3.17
C LYS A 105 -1.04 -9.45 -3.65
N LEU A 106 -0.88 -9.92 -4.89
CA LEU A 106 -1.64 -11.03 -5.43
C LEU A 106 -0.97 -12.33 -5.00
N ILE A 107 -1.47 -12.95 -3.93
CA ILE A 107 -0.83 -14.13 -3.30
C ILE A 107 -0.71 -15.29 -4.28
N GLY A 108 -1.69 -15.50 -5.16
CA GLY A 108 -1.68 -16.58 -6.15
C GLY A 108 -0.52 -16.49 -7.15
N THR A 109 -0.07 -15.28 -7.51
CA THR A 109 1.03 -15.06 -8.46
C THR A 109 2.31 -14.56 -7.79
N GLY A 110 2.23 -14.05 -6.56
CA GLY A 110 3.33 -13.39 -5.84
C GLY A 110 3.59 -11.94 -6.30
N GLU A 111 2.84 -11.46 -7.29
CA GLU A 111 3.01 -10.14 -7.89
C GLU A 111 2.49 -9.02 -7.00
N TRP A 112 3.05 -7.83 -7.21
CA TRP A 112 2.60 -6.58 -6.61
C TRP A 112 1.94 -5.72 -7.67
N ARG A 113 0.76 -5.17 -7.34
CA ARG A 113 0.07 -4.15 -8.11
C ARG A 113 -0.11 -2.89 -7.29
N PHE A 114 0.14 -1.74 -7.89
CA PHE A 114 0.06 -0.44 -7.26
C PHE A 114 -1.04 0.38 -7.94
N VAL A 115 -2.14 0.59 -7.22
CA VAL A 115 -3.30 1.32 -7.74
C VAL A 115 -3.32 2.73 -7.15
N SER A 116 -3.33 3.77 -7.99
CA SER A 116 -3.43 5.15 -7.50
C SER A 116 -4.73 5.35 -6.72
N THR A 117 -4.68 6.15 -5.64
CA THR A 117 -5.89 6.53 -4.90
C THR A 117 -6.93 7.26 -5.77
N ASP A 118 -6.50 7.87 -6.87
CA ASP A 118 -7.39 8.60 -7.80
C ASP A 118 -8.27 7.64 -8.63
N MET A 119 -7.89 6.36 -8.72
CA MET A 119 -8.66 5.32 -9.41
C MET A 119 -9.71 4.67 -8.51
N LEU A 120 -9.82 5.08 -7.24
CA LEU A 120 -10.73 4.46 -6.28
C LEU A 120 -12.15 5.01 -6.44
N VAL A 121 -13.13 4.11 -6.41
CA VAL A 121 -14.54 4.49 -6.50
C VAL A 121 -15.15 4.51 -5.11
N LYS A 122 -15.74 5.64 -4.70
CA LYS A 122 -16.50 5.72 -3.45
C LYS A 122 -17.84 4.99 -3.60
N THR A 123 -18.14 4.07 -2.70
CA THR A 123 -19.40 3.31 -2.69
C THR A 123 -20.50 4.08 -1.97
N ALA A 124 -21.77 3.70 -2.20
CA ALA A 124 -22.91 4.25 -1.46
C ALA A 124 -22.79 4.07 0.06
N SER A 125 -22.15 2.99 0.51
CA SER A 125 -21.85 2.74 1.92
C SER A 125 -20.72 3.61 2.50
N GLY A 126 -20.12 4.49 1.70
CA GLY A 126 -19.05 5.41 2.13
C GLY A 126 -17.67 4.78 2.22
N ARG A 127 -17.47 3.53 1.76
CA ARG A 127 -16.15 2.89 1.61
C ARG A 127 -15.56 3.24 0.24
N PHE A 128 -14.27 2.99 0.07
CA PHE A 128 -13.64 3.04 -1.25
C PHE A 128 -13.46 1.63 -1.81
N LYS A 129 -13.76 1.48 -3.10
CA LYS A 129 -13.59 0.27 -3.87
C LYS A 129 -12.36 0.40 -4.76
N VAL A 130 -11.42 -0.51 -4.60
CA VAL A 130 -10.41 -0.84 -5.62
C VAL A 130 -11.06 -1.90 -6.51
N SER A 131 -11.45 -1.55 -7.73
CA SER A 131 -12.06 -2.53 -8.64
C SER A 131 -11.02 -3.53 -9.13
N ARG A 132 -11.46 -4.73 -9.50
CA ARG A 132 -10.62 -5.73 -10.18
C ARG A 132 -9.87 -5.12 -11.37
N GLU A 133 -10.58 -4.37 -12.20
CA GLU A 133 -10.02 -3.69 -13.37
C GLU A 133 -8.91 -2.69 -12.99
N ALA A 134 -9.12 -1.91 -11.92
CA ALA A 134 -8.10 -0.99 -11.43
C ALA A 134 -6.85 -1.72 -10.91
N ILE A 135 -7.01 -2.93 -10.35
CA ILE A 135 -5.89 -3.78 -9.93
C ILE A 135 -5.12 -4.32 -11.15
N GLU A 136 -5.83 -4.77 -12.18
CA GLU A 136 -5.24 -5.30 -13.42
C GLU A 136 -4.49 -4.21 -14.20
N LYS A 137 -5.01 -2.98 -14.21
CA LYS A 137 -4.37 -1.79 -14.80
C LYS A 137 -3.36 -1.11 -13.86
N GLY A 138 -3.30 -1.52 -12.59
CA GLY A 138 -2.38 -0.97 -11.62
C GLY A 138 -0.94 -1.26 -12.01
N LEU A 139 -0.05 -0.33 -11.67
CA LEU A 139 1.37 -0.44 -11.99
C LEU A 139 1.95 -1.71 -11.38
N ASP A 140 2.88 -2.35 -12.08
CA ASP A 140 3.78 -3.31 -11.49
C ASP A 140 4.96 -2.60 -10.78
N LEU A 141 5.85 -3.38 -10.15
CA LEU A 141 7.01 -2.82 -9.45
C LEU A 141 8.01 -2.13 -10.41
N LYS A 142 8.16 -2.62 -11.64
CA LYS A 142 9.09 -2.03 -12.62
C LYS A 142 8.55 -0.68 -13.10
N GLU A 143 7.26 -0.60 -13.38
CA GLU A 143 6.58 0.63 -13.78
C GLU A 143 6.62 1.68 -12.67
N LEU A 144 6.36 1.27 -11.41
CA LEU A 144 6.51 2.15 -10.25
C LEU A 144 7.95 2.71 -10.10
N VAL A 145 8.95 1.88 -10.36
CA VAL A 145 10.37 2.29 -10.36
C VAL A 145 10.65 3.25 -11.53
N SER A 146 10.03 3.04 -12.69
CA SER A 146 10.20 3.90 -13.86
C SER A 146 9.69 5.32 -13.59
N ILE A 147 8.48 5.46 -13.04
CA ILE A 147 7.89 6.78 -12.75
C ILE A 147 8.63 7.56 -11.65
N THR A 148 9.51 6.89 -10.89
CA THR A 148 10.39 7.51 -9.89
C THR A 148 11.83 7.69 -10.37
N GLY A 149 12.10 7.42 -11.64
CA GLY A 149 13.38 7.67 -12.27
C GLY A 149 13.68 9.16 -12.37
N LYS A 150 14.98 9.53 -12.29
CA LYS A 150 15.42 10.83 -12.80
C LYS A 150 15.41 10.73 -14.32
N PHE A 151 14.44 11.35 -14.96
CA PHE A 151 14.58 11.71 -16.37
C PHE A 151 15.36 13.01 -16.41
N LYS A 152 16.49 13.03 -17.12
CA LYS A 152 17.04 14.32 -17.56
C LYS A 152 15.96 14.97 -18.40
N LYS A 153 15.67 16.25 -18.16
CA LYS A 153 14.82 16.99 -19.10
C LYS A 153 15.48 16.90 -20.47
N LEU A 154 14.68 16.83 -21.53
CA LEU A 154 15.21 16.76 -22.90
C LEU A 154 16.21 17.91 -23.15
N ASP A 155 15.93 19.08 -22.58
CA ASP A 155 16.79 20.27 -22.62
C ASP A 155 18.16 20.07 -21.95
N GLU A 156 18.25 19.26 -20.89
CA GLU A 156 19.53 18.90 -20.24
C GLU A 156 20.32 17.87 -21.05
N PHE A 157 19.66 17.15 -21.97
CA PHE A 157 20.29 16.20 -22.88
C PHE A 157 20.79 16.88 -24.15
N LEU A 158 20.02 17.84 -24.69
CA LEU A 158 20.34 18.57 -25.91
C LEU A 158 21.43 19.65 -25.74
N ASN A 159 21.65 20.14 -24.52
CA ASN A 159 22.68 21.15 -24.21
C ASN A 159 24.04 20.53 -23.80
N ARG A 160 24.39 19.36 -24.34
CA ARG A 160 25.70 18.71 -24.22
C ARG A 160 26.35 18.60 -25.60
#